data_AF-A0A165JDT2-F1
#
_entry.id   AF-A0A165JDT2-F1
#
_cell.length_a   1.000
_cell.length_b   1.000
_cell.length_c   1.000
_cell.angle_alpha   90.00
_cell.angle_beta   90.00
_cell.angle_gamma   90.00
#
_symmetry.space_group_name_H-M   'P 1'
#
loop_
_entity.id
_entity.type
_entity.pdbx_description
1 polymer ?
#
loop_
_entity_poly.entity_id
_entity_poly.type
_entity_poly.pdbx_seq_one_letter_code
_entity_poly.pdbx_strand_id
1 'polypeptide(L)'
;MGRKPKYHSTEERENARRAARRAYYQRNIETERTKALARWHASRGQQAASTSDAAVQEVVEPPKLPATTLLLGVTRVVDNHVNWADLEDALRADLAGWRAPYETDRQAYEGLTHALIHSNPTSTRCLKALRHIQRVSTLVPQICRVAHAADTILQARPRHYTNMFLIVRREAAFIDTTLEQLKILHERGWLQERFDERELDWQTM
;
A
#
# COMPACT_ATOMS: atom_id res chain seq x y z
N MET A 1 -37.80 -8.85 72.26
CA MET A 1 -37.25 -9.99 71.48
C MET A 1 -35.85 -9.63 71.00
N GLY A 2 -34.80 -10.08 71.68
CA GLY A 2 -33.40 -9.78 71.30
C GLY A 2 -32.97 -10.51 70.02
N ARG A 3 -32.30 -9.81 69.11
CA ARG A 3 -31.80 -10.37 67.84
C ARG A 3 -30.72 -11.41 68.16
N LYS A 4 -30.93 -12.67 67.76
CA LYS A 4 -29.95 -13.74 67.99
C LYS A 4 -28.60 -13.39 67.32
N PRO A 5 -27.46 -13.65 67.98
CA PRO A 5 -26.15 -13.40 67.40
C PRO A 5 -25.95 -14.25 66.16
N LYS A 6 -25.39 -13.63 65.10
CA LYS A 6 -25.20 -14.23 63.76
C LYS A 6 -24.16 -15.37 63.70
N TYR A 7 -23.33 -15.50 64.73
CA TYR A 7 -22.27 -16.50 64.83
C TYR A 7 -22.23 -17.03 66.27
N HIS A 8 -22.03 -18.34 66.41
CA HIS A 8 -22.01 -19.06 67.67
C HIS A 8 -20.63 -19.08 68.32
N SER A 9 -19.54 -18.96 67.53
CA SER A 9 -18.16 -18.89 68.04
C SER A 9 -17.30 -17.84 67.33
N THR A 10 -16.16 -17.51 67.94
CA THR A 10 -15.13 -16.65 67.35
C THR A 10 -14.51 -17.29 66.11
N GLU A 11 -14.25 -18.59 66.14
CA GLU A 11 -13.74 -19.35 64.99
C GLU A 11 -14.72 -19.36 63.82
N GLU A 12 -16.03 -19.50 64.07
CA GLU A 12 -17.07 -19.45 63.04
C GLU A 12 -17.12 -18.07 62.37
N ARG A 13 -16.95 -17.01 63.16
CA ARG A 13 -16.86 -15.63 62.65
C ARG A 13 -15.62 -15.43 61.78
N GLU A 14 -14.48 -15.99 62.15
CA GLU A 14 -13.25 -15.90 61.36
C GLU A 14 -13.31 -16.72 60.07
N ASN A 15 -13.86 -17.93 60.12
CA ASN A 15 -14.08 -18.76 58.94
C ASN A 15 -15.05 -18.09 57.96
N ALA A 16 -16.13 -17.48 58.46
CA ALA A 16 -17.05 -16.70 57.64
C ALA A 16 -16.37 -15.48 56.99
N ARG A 17 -15.47 -14.78 57.71
CA ARG A 17 -14.67 -13.67 57.15
C ARG A 17 -13.72 -14.16 56.06
N ARG A 18 -13.04 -15.29 56.26
CA ARG A 18 -12.15 -15.89 55.25
C ARG A 18 -12.92 -16.32 54.00
N ALA A 19 -14.08 -16.96 54.17
CA ALA A 19 -14.95 -17.35 53.06
C ALA A 19 -15.48 -16.14 52.28
N ALA A 20 -15.96 -15.11 52.97
CA ALA A 20 -16.41 -13.86 52.34
C ALA A 20 -15.29 -13.16 51.58
N ARG A 21 -14.07 -13.13 52.13
CA ARG A 21 -12.90 -12.55 51.48
C ARG A 21 -12.51 -13.32 50.22
N ARG A 22 -12.51 -14.66 50.25
CA ARG A 22 -12.28 -15.50 49.06
C ARG A 22 -13.32 -15.26 47.97
N ALA A 23 -14.60 -15.24 48.35
CA ALA A 23 -15.70 -14.99 47.42
C ALA A 23 -15.61 -13.60 46.78
N TYR A 24 -15.18 -12.58 47.55
CA TYR A 24 -14.93 -11.24 47.03
C TYR A 24 -13.83 -11.22 45.96
N TYR A 25 -12.66 -11.81 46.25
CA TYR A 25 -11.55 -11.85 45.29
C TYR A 25 -11.89 -12.66 44.04
N GLN A 26 -12.63 -13.75 44.17
CA GLN A 26 -13.07 -14.55 43.03
C GLN A 26 -13.98 -13.75 42.08
N ARG A 27 -14.98 -13.03 42.62
CA ARG A 27 -15.82 -12.12 41.83
C ARG A 27 -15.03 -11.00 41.18
N ASN A 28 -14.03 -10.47 41.88
CA ASN A 28 -13.19 -9.40 41.34
C ASN A 28 -12.33 -9.89 40.15
N ILE A 29 -11.78 -11.11 40.23
CA ILE A 29 -11.04 -11.73 39.12
C ILE A 29 -11.94 -11.94 37.91
N GLU A 30 -13.17 -12.43 38.11
CA GLU A 30 -14.15 -12.59 37.03
C GLU A 30 -14.51 -11.25 36.38
N THR A 31 -14.69 -10.20 37.19
CA THR A 31 -14.99 -8.84 36.71
C THR A 31 -13.82 -8.25 35.91
N GLU A 32 -12.58 -8.48 36.33
CA GLU A 32 -11.41 -8.02 35.57
C GLU A 32 -11.22 -8.83 34.28
N ARG A 33 -11.52 -10.13 34.28
CA ARG A 33 -11.53 -10.97 33.06
C ARG A 33 -12.56 -10.47 32.05
N THR A 34 -13.79 -10.16 32.47
CA THR A 34 -14.83 -9.65 31.56
C THR A 34 -14.47 -8.27 31.01
N LYS A 35 -13.92 -7.36 31.83
CA LYS A 35 -13.40 -6.07 31.35
C LYS A 35 -12.23 -6.23 30.38
N ALA A 36 -11.33 -7.18 30.61
CA ALA A 36 -10.22 -7.47 29.70
C ALA A 36 -10.72 -8.00 28.35
N LEU A 37 -11.69 -8.93 28.36
CA LEU A 37 -12.34 -9.42 27.14
C LEU A 37 -13.08 -8.30 26.40
N ALA A 38 -13.81 -7.45 27.11
CA ALA A 38 -14.49 -6.30 26.51
C ALA A 38 -13.51 -5.31 25.85
N ARG A 39 -12.38 -5.02 26.52
CA ARG A 39 -11.30 -4.19 25.95
C ARG A 39 -10.69 -4.84 24.70
N TRP A 40 -10.46 -6.15 24.75
CA TRP A 40 -9.95 -6.90 23.60
C TRP A 40 -10.92 -6.86 22.41
N HIS A 41 -12.21 -7.13 22.64
CA HIS A 41 -13.25 -7.03 21.60
C HIS A 41 -13.40 -5.61 21.06
N ALA A 42 -13.34 -4.58 21.90
CA ALA A 42 -13.39 -3.18 21.47
C ALA A 42 -12.17 -2.81 20.61
N SER A 43 -10.96 -3.22 21.00
CA SER A 43 -9.76 -2.99 20.21
C SER A 43 -9.78 -3.71 18.85
N ARG A 44 -10.34 -4.92 18.81
CA ARG A 44 -10.50 -5.70 17.58
C ARG A 44 -11.62 -5.15 16.68
N GLY A 45 -12.70 -4.65 17.28
CA GLY A 45 -13.78 -3.95 16.56
C GLY A 45 -13.33 -2.61 15.98
N GLN A 46 -12.51 -1.84 16.71
CA GLN A 46 -11.89 -0.61 16.19
C GLN A 46 -10.87 -0.89 15.08
N GLN A 47 -10.07 -1.95 15.20
CA GLN A 47 -9.19 -2.38 14.11
C GLN A 47 -10.01 -2.80 12.88
N ALA A 48 -11.05 -3.62 13.05
CA ALA A 48 -11.93 -4.06 11.97
C ALA A 48 -12.67 -2.88 11.31
N ALA A 49 -13.19 -1.94 12.09
CA ALA A 49 -13.85 -0.73 11.62
C ALA A 49 -12.87 0.21 10.90
N SER A 50 -11.64 0.37 11.41
CA SER A 50 -10.61 1.15 10.73
C SER A 50 -10.16 0.50 9.41
N THR A 51 -10.23 -0.82 9.27
CA THR A 51 -9.97 -1.51 7.99
C THR A 51 -11.17 -1.49 7.04
N SER A 52 -12.41 -1.43 7.52
CA SER A 52 -13.61 -1.37 6.67
C SER A 52 -13.98 0.04 6.24
N ASP A 53 -13.75 1.06 7.08
CA ASP A 53 -13.91 2.48 6.69
C ASP A 53 -12.71 3.00 5.89
N ALA A 54 -11.55 2.34 5.93
CA ALA A 54 -10.48 2.55 4.94
C ALA A 54 -10.77 1.89 3.57
N ALA A 55 -11.94 1.24 3.43
CA ALA A 55 -12.54 0.87 2.16
C ALA A 55 -13.66 1.84 1.75
N VAL A 56 -13.71 3.05 2.35
CA VAL A 56 -14.24 4.22 1.65
C VAL A 56 -13.48 4.28 0.33
N GLN A 57 -14.23 4.22 -0.77
CA GLN A 57 -13.76 4.54 -2.12
C GLN A 57 -12.87 5.78 -2.02
N GLU A 58 -11.56 5.55 -1.98
CA GLU A 58 -10.60 6.57 -2.30
C GLU A 58 -11.00 6.94 -3.72
N VAL A 59 -11.67 8.08 -3.87
CA VAL A 59 -11.86 8.73 -5.15
C VAL A 59 -10.47 8.73 -5.74
N VAL A 60 -10.24 7.86 -6.73
CA VAL A 60 -8.94 7.70 -7.36
C VAL A 60 -8.68 9.05 -8.01
N GLU A 61 -8.03 9.95 -7.27
CA GLU A 61 -7.56 11.20 -7.83
C GLU A 61 -6.75 10.79 -9.06
N PRO A 62 -7.02 11.40 -10.23
CA PRO A 62 -6.28 11.04 -11.42
C PRO A 62 -4.79 11.16 -11.10
N PRO A 63 -3.98 10.14 -11.43
CA PRO A 63 -2.58 10.13 -11.06
C PRO A 63 -1.94 11.45 -11.52
N LYS A 64 -1.39 12.16 -10.55
CA LYS A 64 -0.80 13.47 -10.78
C LYS A 64 0.55 13.18 -11.46
N LEU A 65 0.76 13.79 -12.62
CA LEU A 65 2.07 13.94 -13.25
C LEU A 65 2.62 15.28 -12.73
N PRO A 66 3.16 15.36 -11.50
CA PRO A 66 3.44 16.63 -10.85
C PRO A 66 4.42 17.50 -11.66
N ALA A 67 5.49 16.92 -12.20
CA ALA A 67 6.49 17.66 -12.96
C ALA A 67 5.92 18.10 -14.32
N THR A 68 5.25 17.19 -15.03
CA THR A 68 4.62 17.51 -16.32
C THR A 68 3.50 18.54 -16.17
N THR A 69 2.71 18.47 -15.10
CA THR A 69 1.65 19.45 -14.82
C THR A 69 2.22 20.82 -14.41
N LEU A 70 3.39 20.86 -13.78
CA LEU A 70 4.09 22.12 -13.51
C LEU A 70 4.55 22.80 -14.81
N LEU A 71 5.00 22.01 -15.79
CA LEU A 71 5.49 22.53 -17.07
C LEU A 71 4.36 22.86 -18.07
N LEU A 72 3.41 21.95 -18.28
CA LEU A 72 2.35 22.05 -19.30
C LEU A 72 1.00 22.54 -18.74
N GLY A 73 0.90 22.74 -17.43
CA GLY A 73 -0.36 23.01 -16.75
C GLY A 73 -1.26 21.78 -16.62
N VAL A 74 -2.50 22.01 -16.17
CA VAL A 74 -3.49 20.96 -15.89
C VAL A 74 -3.95 20.24 -17.16
N THR A 75 -3.99 20.95 -18.29
CA THR A 75 -4.46 20.41 -19.57
C THR A 75 -3.44 19.48 -20.21
N ARG A 76 -2.15 19.58 -19.85
CA ARG A 76 -1.05 18.74 -20.36
C ARG A 76 -0.98 18.70 -21.89
N VAL A 77 -1.37 19.80 -22.53
CA VAL A 77 -1.32 19.93 -23.99
C VAL A 77 0.11 20.27 -24.38
N VAL A 78 0.70 19.46 -25.25
CA VAL A 78 2.03 19.71 -25.80
C VAL A 78 1.89 20.65 -27.00
N ASP A 79 2.65 21.74 -27.00
CA ASP A 79 2.70 22.71 -28.10
C ASP A 79 4.15 22.96 -28.54
N ASN A 80 4.32 23.61 -29.68
CA ASN A 80 5.59 23.92 -30.31
C ASN A 80 6.47 24.91 -29.53
N HIS A 81 5.90 25.59 -28.54
CA HIS A 81 6.61 26.56 -27.69
C HIS A 81 7.22 25.92 -26.44
N VAL A 82 6.95 24.64 -26.20
CA VAL A 82 7.51 23.91 -25.07
C VAL A 82 9.00 23.66 -25.31
N ASN A 83 9.81 23.86 -24.28
CA ASN A 83 11.19 23.42 -24.30
C ASN A 83 11.24 21.89 -24.19
N TRP A 84 11.72 21.23 -25.25
CA TRP A 84 11.73 19.77 -25.34
C TRP A 84 12.59 19.10 -24.27
N ALA A 85 13.72 19.71 -23.90
CA ALA A 85 14.59 19.19 -22.85
C ALA A 85 13.89 19.24 -21.48
N ASP A 86 13.25 20.37 -21.15
CA ASP A 86 12.50 20.50 -19.89
C ASP A 86 11.32 19.53 -19.83
N LEU A 87 10.68 19.24 -20.97
CA LEU A 87 9.61 18.24 -21.05
C LEU A 87 10.12 16.82 -20.88
N GLU A 88 11.27 16.47 -21.47
CA GLU A 88 11.92 15.18 -21.26
C GLU A 88 12.25 14.98 -19.77
N ASP A 89 12.86 15.99 -19.15
CA ASP A 89 13.23 15.96 -17.72
C ASP A 89 12.00 15.84 -16.82
N ALA A 90 10.92 16.56 -17.13
CA ALA A 90 9.66 16.47 -16.39
C ALA A 90 9.04 15.07 -16.50
N LEU A 91 9.00 14.48 -17.70
CA LEU A 91 8.46 13.14 -17.89
C LEU A 91 9.32 12.07 -17.20
N ARG A 92 10.64 12.21 -17.23
CA ARG A 92 11.56 11.32 -16.49
C ARG A 92 11.42 11.46 -14.99
N ALA A 93 11.22 12.67 -14.48
CA ALA A 93 10.97 12.89 -13.06
C ALA A 93 9.65 12.24 -12.61
N ASP A 94 8.58 12.40 -13.41
CA ASP A 94 7.30 11.76 -13.14
C ASP A 94 7.38 10.23 -13.25
N LEU A 95 8.16 9.72 -14.21
CA LEU A 95 8.45 8.30 -14.31
C LEU A 95 9.19 7.84 -13.06
N ALA A 96 10.33 8.44 -12.72
CA ALA A 96 11.09 8.10 -11.52
C ALA A 96 10.27 8.19 -10.22
N GLY A 97 9.21 8.99 -10.17
CA GLY A 97 8.28 9.06 -9.05
C GLY A 97 7.58 7.71 -8.73
N TRP A 98 7.50 6.78 -9.69
CA TRP A 98 6.88 5.47 -9.46
C TRP A 98 7.64 4.66 -8.41
N ARG A 99 8.97 4.74 -8.40
CA ARG A 99 9.84 3.87 -7.59
C ARG A 99 9.93 4.28 -6.12
N ALA A 100 9.34 5.39 -5.69
CA ALA A 100 9.44 5.85 -4.30
C ALA A 100 8.92 4.78 -3.31
N PRO A 101 9.65 4.47 -2.22
CA PRO A 101 10.80 5.20 -1.66
C PRO A 101 12.19 4.73 -2.14
N TYR A 102 12.28 3.88 -3.15
CA TYR A 102 13.54 3.27 -3.59
C TYR A 102 14.38 4.23 -4.45
N GLU A 103 15.68 3.97 -4.53
CA GLU A 103 16.61 4.77 -5.35
C GLU A 103 16.66 4.28 -6.80
N THR A 104 16.49 2.97 -6.99
CA THR A 104 16.57 2.32 -8.30
C THR A 104 15.32 1.50 -8.61
N ASP A 105 15.05 1.35 -9.89
CA ASP A 105 13.91 0.58 -10.40
C ASP A 105 14.02 -0.89 -9.96
N ARG A 106 15.24 -1.44 -9.97
CA ARG A 106 15.55 -2.79 -9.46
C ARG A 106 15.16 -2.96 -7.99
N GLN A 107 15.54 -2.02 -7.12
CA GLN A 107 15.16 -2.08 -5.71
C GLN A 107 13.64 -2.00 -5.53
N ALA A 108 12.96 -1.22 -6.36
CA ALA A 108 11.50 -1.15 -6.34
C ALA A 108 10.85 -2.47 -6.75
N TYR A 109 11.33 -3.11 -7.82
CA TYR A 109 10.86 -4.44 -8.23
C TYR A 109 11.13 -5.50 -7.17
N GLU A 110 12.34 -5.53 -6.59
CA GLU A 110 12.69 -6.45 -5.50
C GLU A 110 11.75 -6.24 -4.30
N GLY A 111 11.56 -4.99 -3.88
CA GLY A 111 10.70 -4.64 -2.75
C GLY A 111 9.24 -5.05 -2.96
N LEU A 112 8.70 -4.82 -4.16
CA LEU A 112 7.34 -5.25 -4.54
C LEU A 112 7.24 -6.78 -4.60
N THR A 113 8.20 -7.44 -5.24
CA THR A 113 8.23 -8.91 -5.37
C THR A 113 8.27 -9.58 -4.00
N HIS A 114 9.16 -9.13 -3.11
CA HIS A 114 9.21 -9.63 -1.73
C HIS A 114 7.92 -9.38 -0.97
N ALA A 115 7.29 -8.21 -1.14
CA ALA A 115 6.02 -7.89 -0.51
C ALA A 115 4.88 -8.82 -0.98
N LEU A 116 4.89 -9.22 -2.25
CA LEU A 116 3.90 -10.13 -2.83
C LEU A 116 4.14 -11.60 -2.47
N ILE A 117 5.40 -12.05 -2.40
CA ILE A 117 5.76 -13.45 -2.05
C ILE A 117 5.53 -13.73 -0.57
N HIS A 118 6.04 -12.87 0.33
CA HIS A 118 6.18 -13.20 1.75
C HIS A 118 4.97 -12.81 2.60
N SER A 119 3.97 -12.18 1.99
CA SER A 119 2.82 -11.68 2.73
C SER A 119 1.57 -12.44 2.36
N ASN A 120 0.75 -12.76 3.37
CA ASN A 120 -0.57 -13.34 3.14
C ASN A 120 -1.36 -12.43 2.18
N PRO A 121 -2.16 -12.96 1.24
CA PRO A 121 -2.96 -12.15 0.31
C PRO A 121 -3.86 -11.12 1.02
N THR A 122 -4.28 -11.39 2.26
CA THR A 122 -5.08 -10.46 3.07
C THR A 122 -4.25 -9.47 3.89
N SER A 123 -2.92 -9.60 3.87
CA SER A 123 -2.05 -8.73 4.64
C SER A 123 -2.03 -7.31 4.08
N THR A 124 -1.88 -6.34 4.97
CA THR A 124 -1.72 -4.93 4.61
C THR A 124 -0.52 -4.70 3.68
N ARG A 125 0.55 -5.49 3.80
CA ARG A 125 1.76 -5.37 2.97
C ARG A 125 1.50 -5.78 1.52
N CYS A 126 0.83 -6.92 1.29
CA CYS A 126 0.43 -7.35 -0.04
C CYS A 126 -0.52 -6.34 -0.68
N LEU A 127 -1.57 -5.93 0.05
CA LEU A 127 -2.54 -4.95 -0.46
C LEU A 127 -1.90 -3.61 -0.81
N LYS A 128 -0.92 -3.14 -0.03
CA LYS A 128 -0.16 -1.93 -0.37
C LYS A 128 0.66 -2.09 -1.65
N ALA A 129 1.31 -3.24 -1.86
CA ALA A 129 2.05 -3.52 -3.08
C ALA A 129 1.12 -3.56 -4.31
N LEU A 130 -0.02 -4.23 -4.21
CA LEU A 130 -1.01 -4.28 -5.30
C LEU A 130 -1.61 -2.91 -5.63
N ARG A 131 -1.93 -2.09 -4.60
CA ARG A 131 -2.37 -0.70 -4.80
C ARG A 131 -1.29 0.14 -5.47
N HIS A 132 -0.03 -0.04 -5.07
CA HIS A 132 1.09 0.64 -5.69
C HIS A 132 1.21 0.28 -7.18
N ILE A 133 1.18 -1.02 -7.51
CA ILE A 133 1.17 -1.51 -8.90
C ILE A 133 0.02 -0.86 -9.69
N GLN A 134 -1.21 -0.93 -9.15
CA GLN A 134 -2.38 -0.35 -9.80
C GLN A 134 -2.23 1.15 -10.07
N ARG A 135 -1.67 1.90 -9.11
CA ARG A 135 -1.40 3.34 -9.27
C ARG A 135 -0.41 3.58 -10.40
N VAL A 136 0.68 2.83 -10.47
CA VAL A 136 1.68 2.98 -11.54
C VAL A 136 1.11 2.62 -12.91
N SER A 137 0.31 1.55 -13.01
CA SER A 137 -0.40 1.17 -14.24
C SER A 137 -1.37 2.25 -14.75
N THR A 138 -1.83 3.16 -13.89
CA THR A 138 -2.63 4.32 -14.31
C THR A 138 -1.78 5.54 -14.69
N LEU A 139 -0.56 5.65 -14.17
CA LEU A 139 0.38 6.75 -14.40
C LEU A 139 1.13 6.58 -15.73
N VAL A 140 1.64 5.37 -16.02
CA VAL A 140 2.42 5.07 -17.23
C VAL A 140 1.68 5.44 -18.52
N PRO A 141 0.40 5.08 -18.72
CA PRO A 141 -0.32 5.44 -19.93
C PRO A 141 -0.42 6.97 -20.14
N GLN A 142 -0.43 7.76 -19.07
CA GLN A 142 -0.47 9.22 -19.18
C GLN A 142 0.88 9.78 -19.64
N ILE A 143 1.99 9.27 -19.10
CA ILE A 143 3.35 9.61 -19.56
C ILE A 143 3.48 9.26 -21.05
N CYS A 144 3.07 8.04 -21.43
CA CYS A 144 3.11 7.60 -22.82
C CYS A 144 2.30 8.50 -23.77
N ARG A 145 1.13 8.99 -23.34
CA ARG A 145 0.32 9.93 -24.14
C ARG A 145 1.02 11.26 -24.37
N VAL A 146 1.58 11.86 -23.32
CA VAL A 146 2.30 13.14 -23.42
C VAL A 146 3.56 12.99 -24.28
N ALA A 147 4.34 11.94 -24.04
CA ALA A 147 5.52 11.63 -24.83
C ALA A 147 5.18 11.37 -26.30
N HIS A 148 4.09 10.66 -26.59
CA HIS A 148 3.63 10.43 -27.97
C HIS A 148 3.19 11.72 -28.67
N ALA A 149 2.50 12.62 -27.97
CA ALA A 149 2.13 13.93 -28.51
C ALA A 149 3.37 14.76 -28.87
N ALA A 150 4.38 14.77 -27.99
CA ALA A 150 5.66 15.43 -28.25
C ALA A 150 6.41 14.81 -29.43
N ASP A 151 6.49 13.47 -29.50
CA ASP A 151 7.06 12.73 -30.64
C ASP A 151 6.39 13.12 -31.96
N THR A 152 5.05 13.21 -31.98
CA THR A 152 4.29 13.52 -33.19
C THR A 152 4.62 14.92 -33.72
N ILE A 153 4.78 15.89 -32.81
CA ILE A 153 5.16 17.26 -33.16
C ILE A 153 6.61 17.32 -33.68
N LEU A 154 7.53 16.61 -33.04
CA LEU A 154 8.93 16.58 -33.46
C LEU A 154 9.15 15.83 -34.78
N GLN A 155 8.40 14.76 -35.04
CA GLN A 155 8.46 14.03 -36.31
C GLN A 155 8.03 14.89 -37.50
N ALA A 156 7.10 15.83 -37.30
CA ALA A 156 6.75 16.82 -38.31
C ALA A 156 7.91 17.80 -38.62
N ARG A 157 9.00 17.80 -37.83
CA ARG A 157 10.18 18.67 -37.95
C ARG A 157 11.48 17.86 -37.97
N PRO A 158 11.80 17.16 -39.09
CA PRO A 158 12.86 16.17 -39.14
C PRO A 158 14.28 16.70 -38.85
N ARG A 159 14.53 18.02 -38.98
CA ARG A 159 15.83 18.63 -38.66
C ARG A 159 16.17 18.66 -37.17
N HIS A 160 15.17 18.47 -36.29
CA HIS A 160 15.33 18.52 -34.84
C HIS A 160 14.82 17.25 -34.16
N TYR A 161 14.57 16.18 -34.93
CA TYR A 161 14.05 14.95 -34.37
C TYR A 161 15.13 14.20 -33.58
N THR A 162 14.90 14.09 -32.29
CA THR A 162 15.68 13.29 -31.34
C THR A 162 14.78 12.18 -30.79
N ASN A 163 15.32 10.97 -30.66
CA ASN A 163 14.59 9.79 -30.12
C ASN A 163 14.30 9.88 -28.59
N MET A 164 14.34 11.06 -27.99
CA MET A 164 14.21 11.26 -26.54
C MET A 164 12.88 10.74 -25.98
N PHE A 165 11.76 11.14 -26.59
CA PHE A 165 10.43 10.72 -26.11
C PHE A 165 10.14 9.26 -26.44
N LEU A 166 10.76 8.71 -27.49
CA LEU A 166 10.75 7.27 -27.76
C LEU A 166 11.44 6.47 -26.64
N ILE A 167 12.56 6.96 -26.10
CA ILE A 167 13.26 6.32 -24.97
C ILE A 167 12.35 6.34 -23.73
N VAL A 168 11.79 7.50 -23.38
CA VAL A 168 10.86 7.62 -22.23
C VAL A 168 9.67 6.67 -22.36
N ARG A 169 9.10 6.53 -23.57
CA ARG A 169 8.00 5.59 -23.82
C ARG A 169 8.42 4.12 -23.66
N ARG A 170 9.63 3.77 -24.07
CA ARG A 170 10.16 2.40 -23.90
C ARG A 170 10.37 2.08 -22.43
N GLU A 171 10.97 2.99 -21.67
CA GLU A 171 11.14 2.84 -20.22
C GLU A 171 9.78 2.68 -19.52
N ALA A 172 8.83 3.55 -19.84
CA ALA A 172 7.49 3.49 -19.26
C ALA A 172 6.77 2.18 -19.63
N ALA A 173 6.83 1.75 -20.89
CA ALA A 173 6.25 0.47 -21.32
C ALA A 173 6.89 -0.72 -20.61
N PHE A 174 8.20 -0.71 -20.44
CA PHE A 174 8.90 -1.75 -19.69
C PHE A 174 8.36 -1.83 -18.25
N ILE A 175 8.27 -0.70 -17.55
CA ILE A 175 7.73 -0.65 -16.19
C ILE A 175 6.33 -1.25 -16.12
N ASP A 176 5.42 -0.87 -17.02
CA ASP A 176 4.06 -1.40 -17.04
C ASP A 176 4.03 -2.91 -17.28
N THR A 177 4.80 -3.40 -18.26
CA THR A 177 4.88 -4.85 -18.54
C THR A 177 5.43 -5.65 -17.38
N THR A 178 6.47 -5.16 -16.71
CA THR A 178 7.06 -5.84 -15.56
C THR A 178 6.11 -5.86 -14.37
N LEU A 179 5.43 -4.75 -14.08
CA LEU A 179 4.48 -4.69 -12.97
C LEU A 179 3.26 -5.58 -13.23
N GLU A 180 2.77 -5.65 -14.47
CA GLU A 180 1.69 -6.56 -14.86
C GLU A 180 2.13 -8.03 -14.78
N GLN A 181 3.38 -8.35 -15.19
CA GLN A 181 3.97 -9.68 -15.00
C GLN A 181 3.97 -10.07 -13.51
N LEU A 182 4.44 -9.19 -12.62
CA LEU A 182 4.45 -9.45 -11.17
C LEU A 182 3.04 -9.72 -10.63
N LYS A 183 2.05 -8.94 -11.07
CA LYS A 183 0.65 -9.10 -10.66
C LYS A 183 0.09 -10.45 -11.12
N ILE A 184 0.25 -10.79 -12.40
CA ILE A 184 -0.23 -12.06 -12.97
C ILE A 184 0.43 -13.26 -12.28
N LEU A 185 1.74 -13.20 -12.05
CA LEU A 185 2.47 -14.28 -11.37
C LEU A 185 2.04 -14.42 -9.90
N HIS A 186 1.75 -13.32 -9.23
CA HIS A 186 1.22 -13.35 -7.86
C HIS A 186 -0.17 -13.98 -7.81
N GLU A 187 -1.09 -13.57 -8.69
CA GLU A 187 -2.45 -14.11 -8.78
C GLU A 187 -2.46 -15.62 -9.09
N ARG A 188 -1.48 -16.09 -9.88
CA ARG A 188 -1.31 -17.52 -10.21
C ARG A 188 -0.54 -18.33 -9.16
N GLY A 189 0.07 -17.66 -8.17
CA GLY A 189 0.88 -18.33 -7.15
C GLY A 189 2.25 -18.83 -7.63
N TRP A 190 2.73 -18.37 -8.81
CA TRP A 190 4.01 -18.77 -9.40
C TRP A 190 5.14 -17.75 -9.17
N LEU A 191 4.83 -16.62 -8.54
CA LEU A 191 5.80 -15.54 -8.37
C LEU A 191 7.05 -15.97 -7.61
N GLN A 192 6.92 -16.81 -6.59
CA GLN A 192 8.06 -17.26 -5.78
C GLN A 192 8.99 -18.16 -6.60
N GLU A 193 8.44 -19.16 -7.28
CA GLU A 193 9.18 -20.08 -8.14
C GLU A 193 9.99 -19.31 -9.21
N ARG A 194 9.32 -18.41 -9.95
CA ARG A 194 9.98 -17.62 -11.01
C ARG A 194 11.03 -16.64 -10.47
N PHE A 195 10.80 -16.09 -9.27
CA PHE A 195 11.78 -15.23 -8.61
C PHE A 195 13.05 -16.00 -8.24
N ASP A 196 12.90 -17.21 -7.70
CA ASP A 196 14.00 -18.09 -7.28
C ASP A 196 14.80 -18.60 -8.50
N GLU A 197 14.11 -18.89 -9.62
CA GLU A 197 14.73 -19.31 -10.89
C GLU A 197 15.39 -18.16 -11.68
N ARG A 198 15.26 -16.92 -11.22
CA ARG A 198 15.75 -15.70 -11.90
C ARG A 198 15.12 -15.47 -13.29
N GLU A 199 13.85 -15.79 -13.43
CA GLU A 199 13.12 -15.69 -14.70
C GLU A 199 12.24 -14.44 -14.83
N LEU A 200 12.32 -13.51 -13.87
CA LEU A 200 11.58 -12.25 -13.98
C LEU A 200 12.32 -11.29 -14.92
N ASP A 201 11.57 -10.57 -15.76
CA ASP A 201 12.15 -9.74 -16.82
C ASP A 201 13.18 -8.73 -16.27
N TRP A 202 12.86 -8.13 -15.12
CA TRP A 202 13.73 -7.15 -14.46
C TRP A 202 14.99 -7.74 -13.83
N GLN A 203 15.09 -9.06 -13.63
CA GLN A 203 16.29 -9.71 -13.08
C GLN A 203 17.38 -9.94 -14.16
N THR A 204 16.99 -9.90 -15.43
CA THR A 204 17.89 -10.15 -16.57
C THR A 204 18.54 -8.89 -17.14
N MET A 205 18.15 -7.71 -16.63
CA MET A 205 18.74 -6.41 -16.97
C MET A 205 19.92 -6.06 -16.07
#